data_AF-A0A923V4Z3-F1
#
_entry.id   AF-A0A923V4Z3-F1
#
_cell.length_a   1.000
_cell.length_b   1.000
_cell.length_c   1.000
_cell.angle_alpha   90.00
_cell.angle_beta   90.00
_cell.angle_gamma   90.00
#
_symmetry.space_group_name_H-M   'P 1'
#
loop_
_entity.id
_entity.type
_entity.pdbx_description
1 polymer ?
#
loop_
_entity_poly.entity_id
_entity_poly.type
_entity_poly.pdbx_seq_one_letter_code
_entity_poly.pdbx_strand_id
1 'polypeptide(L)'
;MSRLHLIKSRLKHNPLGQNRKNKGIALLLAITTLMFMVYIASEVTRDSSVEYIVNSQELSRLKSYYAARNSMQIALLRIKLFQQASKLALPPGFANEIDQIWKFPFAWPLPVSGGTNAVDRDTMQKLTSESLMDASYTHSIEDEGSKIDVNDLASPSKTLQEITKKQLMNIFEQKLESDEEFRKDYQSVRFDELVNHIGDWMTDSNTSLSGQDKRSAFSELGRDYPPNRGFRTIEEIRLVPGMTEELFNLLSPHITIYGMKAINPNTATKEVLKSLDSGMTDAAVDAAIAFRSDPEKGPFKGEGDACINAFKAIVQNDARLTPEFDKTPMLCDKVINFRIKATGIYGSGSQAVMKTITAVVIDLNKSAAQIKGFLDKEKQAANPTPPATTPAGQQSSAANQEALPKGPPRVVYWTEN
;
A
#
# COMPACT_ATOMS: atom_id res chain seq x y z
N MET A 1 -46.06 105.49 38.92
CA MET A 1 -46.16 105.22 40.38
C MET A 1 -47.09 104.04 40.60
N SER A 2 -46.72 103.16 41.54
CA SER A 2 -47.54 102.13 42.17
C SER A 2 -47.96 100.90 41.34
N ARG A 3 -47.07 99.90 41.33
CA ARG A 3 -47.34 98.47 41.69
C ARG A 3 -46.07 97.61 41.49
N LEU A 4 -44.91 98.17 41.84
CA LEU A 4 -43.58 97.56 41.63
C LEU A 4 -43.02 96.85 42.88
N HIS A 5 -43.86 96.57 43.88
CA HIS A 5 -43.40 96.11 45.20
C HIS A 5 -43.96 94.78 45.69
N LEU A 6 -44.52 93.95 44.81
CA LEU A 6 -44.99 92.60 45.14
C LEU A 6 -44.39 91.48 44.28
N ILE A 7 -43.38 91.79 43.46
CA ILE A 7 -42.75 90.81 42.54
C ILE A 7 -41.32 90.40 43.01
N LYS A 8 -40.80 90.97 44.10
CA LYS A 8 -39.41 90.76 44.54
C LYS A 8 -39.18 89.73 45.66
N SER A 9 -40.19 89.00 46.16
CA SER A 9 -39.97 88.00 47.24
C SER A 9 -40.41 86.56 46.94
N ARG A 10 -40.85 86.22 45.72
CA ARG A 10 -41.19 84.83 45.32
C ARG A 10 -40.23 84.21 44.30
N LEU A 11 -38.97 84.65 44.28
CA LEU A 11 -37.90 84.07 43.45
C LEU A 11 -36.69 83.64 44.31
N LYS A 12 -36.96 82.98 45.43
CA LYS A 12 -35.94 82.25 46.22
C LYS A 12 -36.39 80.82 46.54
N HIS A 13 -36.82 80.10 45.52
CA HIS A 13 -36.62 78.66 45.47
C HIS A 13 -36.60 78.23 44.01
N ASN A 14 -35.39 78.06 43.49
CA ASN A 14 -35.16 77.35 42.24
C ASN A 14 -34.84 75.89 42.61
N PRO A 15 -35.80 74.94 42.55
CA PRO A 15 -35.52 73.54 42.84
C PRO A 15 -34.62 72.86 41.79
N LEU A 16 -34.18 73.60 40.76
CA LEU A 16 -33.26 73.12 39.72
C LEU A 16 -31.85 73.73 39.84
N GLY A 17 -31.50 74.25 41.02
CA GLY A 17 -30.17 74.76 41.34
C GLY A 17 -29.16 73.67 41.69
N GLN A 18 -28.96 72.65 40.85
CA GLN A 18 -27.77 71.78 40.89
C GLN A 18 -27.60 70.97 39.60
N ASN A 19 -27.32 71.63 38.47
CA ASN A 19 -26.80 70.92 37.29
C ASN A 19 -25.30 70.62 37.49
N ARG A 20 -24.97 69.70 38.41
CA ARG A 20 -23.69 69.00 38.36
C ARG A 20 -23.68 68.24 37.04
N LYS A 21 -22.83 68.67 36.11
CA LYS A 21 -22.69 68.05 34.79
C LYS A 21 -22.20 66.61 34.99
N ASN A 22 -23.11 65.63 35.01
CA ASN A 22 -22.83 64.18 35.04
C ASN A 22 -22.13 63.65 33.76
N LYS A 23 -21.50 64.53 32.99
CA LYS A 23 -20.82 64.21 31.72
C LYS A 23 -19.68 63.20 31.93
N GLY A 24 -19.00 63.22 33.07
CA GLY A 24 -17.93 62.26 33.40
C GLY A 24 -18.45 60.84 33.67
N ILE A 25 -19.55 60.71 34.42
CA ILE A 25 -20.16 59.39 34.71
C ILE A 25 -20.78 58.80 33.44
N ALA A 26 -21.46 59.63 32.64
CA ALA A 26 -22.02 59.20 31.36
C ALA A 26 -20.91 58.75 30.38
N LEU A 27 -19.76 59.42 30.36
CA LEU A 27 -18.60 59.05 29.54
C LEU A 27 -17.98 57.72 30.03
N LEU A 28 -17.79 57.53 31.34
CA LEU A 28 -17.27 56.29 31.89
C LEU A 28 -18.22 55.10 31.62
N LEU A 29 -19.52 55.31 31.74
CA LEU A 29 -20.53 54.30 31.42
C LEU A 29 -20.50 53.96 29.93
N ALA A 30 -20.41 54.96 29.05
CA ALA A 30 -20.28 54.74 27.60
C ALA A 30 -19.01 53.95 27.24
N ILE A 31 -17.85 54.30 27.81
CA ILE A 31 -16.58 53.60 27.57
C ILE A 31 -16.65 52.16 28.09
N THR A 32 -17.20 51.95 29.28
CA THR A 32 -17.34 50.61 29.86
C THR A 32 -18.28 49.75 29.02
N THR A 33 -19.40 50.29 28.57
CA THR A 33 -20.35 49.58 27.69
C THR A 33 -19.71 49.26 26.35
N LEU A 34 -18.90 50.18 25.80
CA LEU A 34 -18.15 49.95 24.57
C LEU A 34 -17.09 48.85 24.75
N MET A 35 -16.35 48.85 25.86
CA MET A 35 -15.40 47.78 26.15
C MET A 35 -16.08 46.41 26.24
N PHE A 36 -17.24 46.33 26.91
CA PHE A 36 -18.02 45.08 26.94
C PHE A 36 -18.52 44.66 25.56
N MET A 37 -19.00 45.60 24.74
CA MET A 37 -19.42 45.31 23.36
C MET A 37 -18.26 44.79 22.51
N VAL A 38 -17.09 45.42 22.58
CA VAL A 38 -15.89 44.99 21.85
C VAL A 38 -15.42 43.63 22.34
N TYR A 39 -15.44 43.37 23.65
CA TYR A 39 -15.09 42.07 24.22
C TYR A 39 -16.03 40.96 23.73
N ILE A 40 -17.35 41.15 23.83
CA ILE A 40 -18.34 40.19 23.34
C ILE A 40 -18.19 39.96 21.83
N ALA A 41 -18.04 41.03 21.05
CA ALA A 41 -17.83 40.93 19.61
C ALA A 41 -16.54 40.15 19.28
N SER A 42 -15.46 40.36 20.04
CA SER A 42 -14.20 39.63 19.88
C SER A 42 -14.37 38.13 20.18
N GLU A 43 -15.04 37.78 21.28
CA GLU A 43 -15.28 36.37 21.65
C GLU A 43 -16.19 35.68 20.62
N VAL A 44 -17.30 36.30 20.23
CA VAL A 44 -18.20 35.75 19.18
C VAL A 44 -17.47 35.57 17.85
N THR A 45 -16.62 36.53 17.47
CA THR A 45 -15.83 36.43 16.24
C THR A 45 -14.81 35.31 16.31
N ARG A 46 -14.14 35.14 17.46
CA ARG A 46 -13.19 34.04 17.68
C ARG A 46 -13.88 32.69 17.62
N ASP A 47 -14.97 32.52 18.37
CA ASP A 47 -15.74 31.27 18.41
C ASP A 47 -16.26 30.91 17.01
N SER A 48 -16.87 31.88 16.31
CA SER A 48 -17.36 31.69 14.95
C SER A 48 -16.24 31.32 13.97
N SER A 49 -15.06 31.91 14.12
CA SER A 49 -13.90 31.60 13.27
C SER A 49 -13.36 30.20 13.54
N VAL A 50 -13.26 29.80 14.80
CA VAL A 50 -12.84 28.44 15.19
C VAL A 50 -13.84 27.41 14.67
N GLU A 51 -15.13 27.63 14.89
CA GLU A 51 -16.19 26.74 14.42
C GLU A 51 -16.21 26.62 12.89
N TYR A 52 -16.08 27.75 12.18
CA TYR A 52 -15.98 27.75 10.73
C TYR A 52 -14.76 26.94 10.25
N ILE A 53 -13.60 27.13 10.86
CA ILE A 53 -12.39 26.38 10.51
C ILE A 53 -12.60 24.89 10.74
N VAL A 54 -13.09 24.48 11.92
CA VAL A 54 -13.34 23.06 12.23
C VAL A 54 -14.32 22.44 11.23
N ASN A 55 -15.46 23.10 10.97
CA ASN A 55 -16.46 22.60 10.04
C ASN A 55 -15.94 22.53 8.59
N SER A 56 -15.16 23.52 8.16
CA SER A 56 -14.54 23.51 6.83
C SER A 56 -13.49 22.40 6.68
N GLN A 57 -12.77 22.08 7.75
CA GLN A 57 -11.78 21.00 7.77
C GLN A 57 -12.46 19.62 7.76
N GLU A 58 -13.55 19.43 8.50
CA GLU A 58 -14.36 18.21 8.45
C GLU A 58 -14.94 17.99 7.05
N LEU A 59 -15.48 19.03 6.41
CA LEU A 59 -15.93 18.95 5.03
C LEU A 59 -14.79 18.58 4.07
N SER A 60 -13.61 19.18 4.26
CA SER A 60 -12.42 18.92 3.45
C SER A 60 -11.92 17.47 3.60
N ARG A 61 -11.96 16.92 4.81
CA ARG A 61 -11.69 15.50 5.09
C ARG A 61 -12.68 14.59 4.39
N LEU A 62 -13.97 14.93 4.41
CA LEU A 62 -15.01 14.14 3.76
C LEU A 62 -14.83 14.13 2.23
N LYS A 63 -14.59 15.31 1.63
CA LYS A 63 -14.38 15.45 0.18
C LYS A 63 -13.12 14.72 -0.28
N SER A 64 -12.00 14.87 0.43
CA SER A 64 -10.76 14.14 0.13
C SER A 64 -10.93 12.63 0.28
N TYR A 65 -11.67 12.16 1.29
CA TYR A 65 -12.00 10.74 1.45
C TYR A 65 -12.81 10.19 0.27
N TYR A 66 -13.89 10.86 -0.15
CA TYR A 66 -14.68 10.40 -1.28
C TYR A 66 -13.91 10.48 -2.61
N ALA A 67 -13.04 11.48 -2.77
CA ALA A 67 -12.12 11.55 -3.91
C ALA A 67 -11.17 10.35 -3.95
N ALA A 68 -10.59 9.97 -2.80
CA ALA A 68 -9.75 8.77 -2.67
C ALA A 68 -10.56 7.50 -3.00
N ARG A 69 -11.80 7.40 -2.51
CA ARG A 69 -12.68 6.26 -2.77
C ARG A 69 -13.05 6.15 -4.24
N ASN A 70 -13.31 7.27 -4.92
CA ASN A 70 -13.58 7.28 -6.37
C ASN A 70 -12.34 6.88 -7.18
N SER A 71 -11.16 7.38 -6.79
CA SER A 71 -9.88 6.95 -7.34
C SER A 71 -9.67 5.44 -7.23
N MET A 72 -9.96 4.89 -6.05
CA MET A 72 -9.89 3.46 -5.77
C MET A 72 -10.85 2.64 -6.66
N GLN A 73 -12.08 3.12 -6.90
CA GLN A 73 -13.02 2.45 -7.81
C GLN A 73 -12.49 2.43 -9.26
N ILE A 74 -11.86 3.51 -9.71
CA ILE A 74 -11.21 3.56 -11.03
C ILE A 74 -10.04 2.58 -11.08
N ALA A 75 -9.23 2.48 -10.02
CA ALA A 75 -8.16 1.49 -9.94
C ALA A 75 -8.69 0.04 -10.04
N LEU A 76 -9.78 -0.26 -9.34
CA LEU A 76 -10.46 -1.57 -9.44
C LEU A 76 -10.99 -1.85 -10.85
N LEU A 77 -11.54 -0.84 -11.52
CA LEU A 77 -11.97 -0.95 -12.92
C LEU A 77 -10.77 -1.27 -13.82
N ARG A 78 -9.64 -0.58 -13.65
CA ARG A 78 -8.41 -0.82 -14.42
C ARG A 78 -7.88 -2.24 -14.22
N ILE A 79 -7.85 -2.74 -12.99
CA ILE A 79 -7.48 -4.14 -12.71
C ILE A 79 -8.45 -5.10 -13.40
N LYS A 80 -9.75 -4.83 -13.36
CA LYS A 80 -10.75 -5.67 -14.03
C LYS A 80 -10.58 -5.67 -15.56
N LEU A 81 -10.33 -4.51 -16.14
CA LEU A 81 -10.02 -4.36 -17.57
C LEU A 81 -8.76 -5.14 -17.92
N PHE A 82 -7.71 -5.04 -17.11
CA PHE A 82 -6.49 -5.83 -17.25
C PHE A 82 -6.78 -7.33 -17.21
N GLN A 83 -7.56 -7.80 -16.22
CA GLN A 83 -7.93 -9.21 -16.10
C GLN A 83 -8.74 -9.72 -17.30
N GLN A 84 -9.64 -8.89 -17.85
CA GLN A 84 -10.43 -9.21 -19.04
C GLN A 84 -9.58 -9.22 -20.32
N ALA A 85 -8.82 -8.15 -20.55
CA ALA A 85 -7.86 -8.03 -21.65
C ALA A 85 -6.87 -9.20 -21.65
N SER A 86 -6.46 -9.62 -20.45
CA SER A 86 -5.53 -10.71 -20.27
C SER A 86 -6.05 -12.09 -20.68
N LYS A 87 -7.37 -12.28 -20.78
CA LYS A 87 -7.98 -13.53 -21.26
C LYS A 87 -8.22 -13.54 -22.77
N LEU A 88 -8.15 -12.37 -23.42
CA LEU A 88 -8.38 -12.22 -24.84
C LEU A 88 -7.10 -12.56 -25.62
N ALA A 89 -7.25 -13.24 -26.76
CA ALA A 89 -6.18 -13.44 -27.72
C ALA A 89 -5.94 -12.11 -28.47
N LEU A 90 -5.07 -11.28 -27.92
CA LEU A 90 -4.74 -9.97 -28.47
C LEU A 90 -3.58 -10.08 -29.49
N PRO A 91 -3.53 -9.19 -30.50
CA PRO A 91 -2.40 -9.13 -31.42
C PRO A 91 -1.08 -8.94 -30.65
N PRO A 92 0.05 -9.49 -31.14
CA PRO A 92 1.33 -9.51 -30.41
C PRO A 92 1.81 -8.14 -29.91
N GLY A 93 1.58 -7.06 -30.67
CA GLY A 93 1.92 -5.70 -30.25
C GLY A 93 1.11 -5.21 -29.06
N PHE A 94 -0.19 -5.51 -29.02
CA PHE A 94 -1.07 -5.13 -27.91
C PHE A 94 -0.80 -5.96 -26.65
N ALA A 95 -0.40 -7.23 -26.80
CA ALA A 95 -0.15 -8.12 -25.67
C ALA A 95 0.93 -7.58 -24.71
N ASN A 96 1.95 -6.92 -25.25
CA ASN A 96 3.04 -6.32 -24.48
C ASN A 96 2.63 -5.01 -23.79
N GLU A 97 1.54 -4.37 -24.22
CA GLU A 97 1.07 -3.10 -23.66
C GLU A 97 -0.07 -3.26 -22.64
N ILE A 98 -0.65 -4.46 -22.50
CA ILE A 98 -1.76 -4.71 -21.55
C ILE A 98 -1.37 -4.31 -20.11
N ASP A 99 -0.10 -4.48 -19.75
CA ASP A 99 0.41 -4.09 -18.43
C ASP A 99 0.34 -2.58 -18.17
N GLN A 100 0.37 -1.74 -19.20
CA GLN A 100 0.23 -0.29 -19.06
C GLN A 100 -1.13 0.09 -18.47
N ILE A 101 -2.15 -0.76 -18.65
CA ILE A 101 -3.49 -0.56 -18.08
C ILE A 101 -3.42 -0.39 -16.56
N TRP A 102 -2.48 -1.07 -15.88
CA TRP A 102 -2.33 -0.95 -14.42
C TRP A 102 -1.04 -0.24 -14.01
N LYS A 103 0.08 -0.40 -14.74
CA LYS A 103 1.39 0.22 -14.40
C LYS A 103 1.37 1.75 -14.43
N PHE A 104 0.60 2.36 -15.33
CA PHE A 104 0.60 3.82 -15.48
C PHE A 104 -0.09 4.51 -14.28
N PRO A 105 0.54 5.44 -13.56
CA PRO A 105 -0.15 6.16 -12.48
C PRO A 105 -1.26 7.03 -13.06
N PHE A 106 -2.43 7.04 -12.41
CA PHE A 106 -3.56 7.86 -12.86
C PHE A 106 -3.79 9.03 -11.93
N ALA A 107 -4.15 10.17 -12.52
CA ALA A 107 -4.49 11.38 -11.79
C ALA A 107 -5.70 12.04 -12.43
N TRP A 108 -6.57 12.60 -11.59
CA TRP A 108 -7.65 13.48 -11.98
C TRP A 108 -7.57 14.78 -11.18
N PRO A 109 -7.62 15.96 -11.81
CA PRO A 109 -7.59 16.17 -13.26
C PRO A 109 -6.28 15.70 -13.89
N LEU A 110 -6.29 15.51 -15.20
CA LEU A 110 -5.11 15.05 -15.93
C LEU A 110 -4.01 16.12 -15.85
N PRO A 111 -2.77 15.74 -15.49
CA PRO A 111 -1.69 16.69 -15.35
C PRO A 111 -1.28 17.23 -16.73
N VAL A 112 -1.14 18.56 -16.82
CA VAL A 112 -0.65 19.21 -18.03
C VAL A 112 0.87 19.18 -18.06
N SER A 113 1.45 18.52 -19.05
CA SER A 113 2.90 18.50 -19.25
C SER A 113 3.36 19.71 -20.08
N GLY A 114 4.64 20.12 -19.94
CA GLY A 114 5.20 21.23 -20.74
C GLY A 114 5.20 20.97 -22.25
N GLY A 115 5.10 19.71 -22.68
CA GLY A 115 5.00 19.31 -24.09
C GLY A 115 3.57 19.22 -24.62
N THR A 116 2.54 19.41 -23.79
CA THR A 116 1.14 19.31 -24.23
C THR A 116 0.80 20.50 -25.15
N ASN A 117 0.23 20.23 -26.32
CA ASN A 117 -0.15 21.29 -27.27
C ASN A 117 -1.28 22.17 -26.68
N ALA A 118 -1.50 23.35 -27.27
CA ALA A 118 -2.48 24.31 -26.73
C ALA A 118 -3.94 23.81 -26.82
N VAL A 119 -4.26 22.98 -27.81
CA VAL A 119 -5.61 22.44 -28.03
C VAL A 119 -5.97 21.40 -26.98
N ASP A 120 -5.06 20.47 -26.71
CA ASP A 120 -5.21 19.43 -25.69
C ASP A 120 -5.27 20.06 -24.29
N ARG A 121 -4.46 21.11 -24.05
CA ARG A 121 -4.54 21.91 -22.82
C ARG A 121 -5.91 22.51 -22.59
N ASP A 122 -6.45 23.19 -23.60
CA ASP A 122 -7.78 23.81 -23.52
C ASP A 122 -8.87 22.75 -23.31
N THR A 123 -8.77 21.62 -24.02
CA THR A 123 -9.71 20.50 -23.88
C THR A 123 -9.67 19.90 -22.47
N MET A 124 -8.47 19.65 -21.93
CA MET A 124 -8.30 19.15 -20.56
C MET A 124 -8.84 20.13 -19.52
N GLN A 125 -8.57 21.42 -19.70
CA GLN A 125 -9.05 22.45 -18.79
C GLN A 125 -10.57 22.58 -18.84
N LYS A 126 -11.16 22.51 -20.04
CA LYS A 126 -12.61 22.48 -20.23
C LYS A 126 -13.25 21.27 -19.54
N LEU A 127 -12.74 20.06 -19.79
CA LEU A 127 -13.22 18.83 -19.13
C LEU A 127 -13.13 18.92 -17.61
N THR A 128 -12.05 19.52 -17.10
CA THR A 128 -11.88 19.76 -15.66
C THR A 128 -12.90 20.77 -15.13
N SER A 129 -13.21 21.82 -15.88
CA SER A 129 -14.20 22.84 -15.48
C SER A 129 -15.66 22.36 -15.56
N GLU A 130 -15.97 21.43 -16.46
CA GLU A 130 -17.29 20.80 -16.60
C GLU A 130 -17.52 19.67 -15.58
N SER A 131 -16.45 19.23 -14.91
CA SER A 131 -16.50 18.19 -13.89
C SER A 131 -17.33 18.63 -12.68
N LEU A 132 -18.19 17.74 -12.20
CA LEU A 132 -18.91 17.91 -10.93
C LEU A 132 -18.00 17.71 -9.70
N MET A 133 -16.77 17.23 -9.89
CA MET A 133 -15.78 17.05 -8.83
C MET A 133 -14.96 18.31 -8.62
N ASP A 134 -14.91 18.77 -7.37
CA ASP A 134 -14.08 19.86 -6.88
C ASP A 134 -12.79 19.37 -6.19
N ALA A 135 -12.66 18.06 -5.99
CA ALA A 135 -11.48 17.40 -5.46
C ALA A 135 -10.64 16.77 -6.57
N SER A 136 -9.33 16.72 -6.35
CA SER A 136 -8.41 15.95 -7.18
C SER A 136 -8.12 14.60 -6.53
N TYR A 137 -7.69 13.63 -7.32
CA TYR A 137 -7.26 12.35 -6.81
C TYR A 137 -6.22 11.71 -7.71
N THR A 138 -5.43 10.83 -7.12
CA THR A 138 -4.41 10.05 -7.80
C THR A 138 -4.48 8.60 -7.34
N HIS A 139 -4.00 7.67 -8.14
CA HIS A 139 -3.69 6.33 -7.66
C HIS A 139 -2.53 5.69 -8.41
N SER A 140 -1.80 4.84 -7.70
CA SER A 140 -0.88 3.85 -8.27
C SER A 140 -1.42 2.45 -8.02
N ILE A 141 -1.10 1.54 -8.96
CA ILE A 141 -1.35 0.11 -8.84
C ILE A 141 0.00 -0.57 -8.97
N GLU A 142 0.36 -1.35 -7.98
CA GLU A 142 1.63 -2.07 -7.91
C GLU A 142 1.37 -3.57 -7.86
N ASP A 143 2.31 -4.34 -8.38
CA ASP A 143 2.32 -5.79 -8.21
C ASP A 143 2.63 -6.12 -6.75
N GLU A 144 1.70 -6.83 -6.11
CA GLU A 144 1.86 -7.35 -4.76
C GLU A 144 2.20 -8.84 -4.76
N GLY A 145 1.86 -9.55 -5.85
CA GLY A 145 2.00 -11.00 -5.93
C GLY A 145 3.44 -11.47 -6.04
N SER A 146 4.33 -10.68 -6.66
CA SER A 146 5.74 -11.05 -6.87
C SER A 146 6.65 -10.78 -5.68
N LYS A 147 6.11 -10.28 -4.57
CA LYS A 147 6.83 -10.19 -3.30
C LYS A 147 6.87 -11.56 -2.62
N ILE A 148 7.84 -11.74 -1.72
CA ILE A 148 7.98 -12.97 -0.95
C ILE A 148 6.84 -13.04 0.07
N ASP A 149 6.01 -14.08 0.02
CA ASP A 149 4.92 -14.23 0.98
C ASP A 149 5.43 -14.88 2.26
N VAL A 150 5.50 -14.12 3.35
CA VAL A 150 6.02 -14.65 4.62
C VAL A 150 5.13 -15.74 5.22
N ASN A 151 3.85 -15.78 4.88
CA ASN A 151 2.97 -16.85 5.34
C ASN A 151 3.34 -18.21 4.75
N ASP A 152 4.17 -18.26 3.69
CA ASP A 152 4.65 -19.52 3.12
C ASP A 152 5.62 -20.28 4.03
N LEU A 153 6.21 -19.64 5.04
CA LEU A 153 6.95 -20.34 6.10
C LEU A 153 6.07 -21.30 6.91
N ALA A 154 4.74 -21.13 6.89
CA ALA A 154 3.77 -22.04 7.48
C ALA A 154 2.88 -22.73 6.42
N SER A 155 3.32 -22.75 5.15
CA SER A 155 2.59 -23.42 4.07
C SER A 155 2.50 -24.94 4.32
N PRO A 156 1.41 -25.61 3.92
CA PRO A 156 1.35 -27.08 3.94
C PRO A 156 2.43 -27.77 3.08
N SER A 157 3.02 -27.06 2.10
CA SER A 157 4.12 -27.57 1.27
C SER A 157 5.46 -27.28 1.94
N LYS A 158 6.24 -28.34 2.19
CA LYS A 158 7.60 -28.21 2.76
C LYS A 158 8.55 -27.48 1.80
N THR A 159 8.38 -27.69 0.51
CA THR A 159 9.17 -27.03 -0.54
C THR A 159 9.00 -25.52 -0.46
N LEU A 160 7.76 -25.03 -0.32
CA LEU A 160 7.49 -23.60 -0.17
C LEU A 160 8.08 -23.02 1.12
N GLN A 161 8.03 -23.76 2.24
CA GLN A 161 8.67 -23.33 3.49
C GLN A 161 10.19 -23.16 3.31
N GLU A 162 10.85 -24.14 2.71
CA GLU A 162 12.30 -24.13 2.48
C GLU A 162 12.72 -23.00 1.54
N ILE A 163 11.99 -22.79 0.45
CA ILE A 163 12.25 -21.70 -0.51
C ILE A 163 12.10 -20.34 0.17
N THR A 164 10.99 -20.13 0.88
CA THR A 164 10.72 -18.84 1.55
C THR A 164 11.78 -18.55 2.60
N LYS A 165 12.16 -19.57 3.38
CA LYS A 165 13.25 -19.45 4.36
C LYS A 165 14.56 -19.04 3.69
N LYS A 166 14.94 -19.69 2.59
CA LYS A 166 16.15 -19.34 1.82
C LYS A 166 16.10 -17.93 1.26
N GLN A 167 14.97 -17.50 0.70
CA GLN A 167 14.82 -16.15 0.16
C GLN A 167 15.04 -15.08 1.25
N LEU A 168 14.45 -15.25 2.43
CA LEU A 168 14.64 -14.33 3.55
C LEU A 168 16.10 -14.32 4.03
N MET A 169 16.74 -15.50 4.13
CA MET A 169 18.16 -15.60 4.49
C MET A 169 19.05 -14.88 3.48
N ASN A 170 18.81 -15.09 2.18
CA ASN A 170 19.60 -14.46 1.11
C ASN A 170 19.51 -12.93 1.15
N ILE A 171 18.37 -12.34 1.54
CA ILE A 171 18.26 -10.87 1.72
C ILE A 171 19.23 -10.38 2.80
N PHE A 172 19.27 -11.06 3.95
CA PHE A 172 20.17 -10.70 5.05
C PHE A 172 21.64 -10.91 4.67
N GLU A 173 21.97 -12.05 4.07
CA GLU A 173 23.33 -12.36 3.62
C GLU A 173 23.84 -11.33 2.60
N GLN A 174 23.02 -10.97 1.61
CA GLN A 174 23.38 -9.95 0.62
C GLN A 174 23.55 -8.56 1.23
N LYS A 175 22.74 -8.22 2.24
CA LYS A 175 22.88 -6.96 2.96
C LYS A 175 24.16 -6.94 3.81
N LEU A 176 24.53 -8.04 4.47
CA LEU A 176 25.82 -8.19 5.16
C LEU A 176 27.02 -8.05 4.22
N GLU A 177 26.90 -8.56 2.99
CA GLU A 177 27.99 -8.47 2.01
C GLU A 177 28.15 -7.07 1.42
N SER A 178 27.04 -6.37 1.17
CA SER A 178 27.03 -5.08 0.47
C SER A 178 27.16 -3.86 1.36
N ASP A 179 26.85 -3.98 2.65
CA ASP A 179 26.83 -2.86 3.59
C ASP A 179 27.72 -3.13 4.80
N GLU A 180 28.84 -2.41 4.86
CA GLU A 180 29.85 -2.51 5.92
C GLU A 180 29.34 -2.11 7.30
N GLU A 181 28.44 -1.11 7.38
CA GLU A 181 27.86 -0.64 8.63
C GLU A 181 26.88 -1.68 9.16
N PHE A 182 25.99 -2.17 8.30
CA PHE A 182 25.08 -3.26 8.63
C PHE A 182 25.85 -4.51 9.06
N ARG A 183 26.94 -4.86 8.36
CA ARG A 183 27.77 -6.01 8.73
C ARG A 183 28.36 -5.87 10.12
N LYS A 184 28.87 -4.68 10.47
CA LYS A 184 29.47 -4.44 11.79
C LYS A 184 28.46 -4.73 12.91
N ASP A 185 27.22 -4.31 12.73
CA ASP A 185 26.18 -4.38 13.75
C ASP A 185 25.46 -5.74 13.79
N TYR A 186 25.36 -6.44 12.65
CA TYR A 186 24.56 -7.66 12.52
C TYR A 186 25.33 -8.94 12.15
N GLN A 187 26.65 -8.91 11.93
CA GLN A 187 27.44 -10.13 11.62
C GLN A 187 27.34 -11.25 12.68
N SER A 188 27.06 -10.90 13.94
CA SER A 188 26.89 -11.87 15.04
C SER A 188 25.44 -12.33 15.21
N VAL A 189 24.50 -11.74 14.49
CA VAL A 189 23.07 -12.07 14.60
C VAL A 189 22.80 -13.38 13.86
N ARG A 190 22.05 -14.26 14.52
CA ARG A 190 21.59 -15.54 13.97
C ARG A 190 20.33 -15.32 13.15
N PHE A 191 20.48 -14.92 11.89
CA PHE A 191 19.33 -14.69 11.00
C PHE A 191 18.48 -15.95 10.78
N ASP A 192 19.08 -17.13 10.86
CA ASP A 192 18.36 -18.39 10.78
C ASP A 192 17.37 -18.57 11.94
N GLU A 193 17.74 -18.10 13.14
CA GLU A 193 16.87 -18.08 14.32
C GLU A 193 15.75 -17.06 14.16
N LEU A 194 16.05 -15.85 13.66
CA LEU A 194 15.03 -14.85 13.36
C LEU A 194 13.99 -15.38 12.36
N VAL A 195 14.43 -15.99 11.25
CA VAL A 195 13.52 -16.56 10.25
C VAL A 195 12.72 -17.73 10.82
N ASN A 196 13.32 -18.55 11.69
CA ASN A 196 12.58 -19.58 12.42
C ASN A 196 11.50 -18.97 13.32
N HIS A 197 11.79 -17.88 14.04
CA HIS A 197 10.79 -17.18 14.84
C HIS A 197 9.64 -16.62 14.00
N ILE A 198 9.90 -16.15 12.77
CA ILE A 198 8.84 -15.74 11.84
C ILE A 198 7.94 -16.93 11.49
N GLY A 199 8.50 -18.12 11.22
CA GLY A 199 7.73 -19.34 11.00
C GLY A 199 6.97 -19.80 12.24
N ASP A 200 7.62 -19.78 13.40
CA ASP A 200 7.09 -20.18 14.69
C ASP A 200 5.91 -19.32 15.15
N TRP A 201 5.86 -18.05 14.72
CA TRP A 201 4.70 -17.18 14.93
C TRP A 201 3.38 -17.82 14.48
N MET A 202 3.43 -18.59 13.41
CA MET A 202 2.27 -19.12 12.70
C MET A 202 1.99 -20.59 12.98
N THR A 203 3.01 -21.36 13.37
CA THR A 203 2.89 -22.81 13.57
C THR A 203 2.08 -23.15 14.82
N ASP A 204 1.29 -24.23 14.76
CA ASP A 204 0.55 -24.79 15.90
C ASP A 204 1.41 -25.73 16.76
N SER A 205 2.58 -26.15 16.26
CA SER A 205 3.55 -26.97 16.97
C SER A 205 4.07 -26.27 18.23
N ASN A 206 4.20 -27.00 19.35
CA ASN A 206 4.87 -26.48 20.56
C ASN A 206 6.40 -26.51 20.44
N THR A 207 6.93 -27.26 19.47
CA THR A 207 8.36 -27.30 19.16
C THR A 207 8.66 -26.29 18.07
N SER A 208 9.66 -25.43 18.32
CA SER A 208 10.21 -24.49 17.35
C SER A 208 10.78 -25.22 16.14
N LEU A 209 10.84 -24.54 15.00
CA LEU A 209 11.62 -24.98 13.82
C LEU A 209 13.12 -25.19 14.12
N SER A 210 13.63 -24.60 15.21
CA SER A 210 14.99 -24.83 15.74
C SER A 210 15.12 -26.06 16.65
N GLY A 211 14.00 -26.73 16.98
CA GLY A 211 13.94 -27.90 17.87
C GLY A 211 13.75 -27.58 19.37
N GLN A 212 13.68 -26.30 19.76
CA GLN A 212 13.50 -25.86 21.14
C GLN A 212 12.03 -25.67 21.52
N ASP A 213 11.73 -25.39 22.80
CA ASP A 213 10.40 -24.94 23.21
C ASP A 213 10.10 -23.59 22.54
N LYS A 214 9.09 -23.59 21.67
CA LYS A 214 8.69 -22.41 20.90
C LYS A 214 8.30 -21.24 21.81
N ARG A 215 7.61 -21.51 22.92
CA ARG A 215 7.06 -20.45 23.78
C ARG A 215 8.13 -19.65 24.50
N SER A 216 9.31 -20.22 24.70
CA SER A 216 10.42 -19.57 25.40
C SER A 216 10.82 -18.24 24.74
N ALA A 217 10.95 -18.23 23.41
CA ALA A 217 11.33 -17.05 22.62
C ALA A 217 10.29 -15.91 22.67
N PHE A 218 9.00 -16.24 22.83
CA PHE A 218 7.90 -15.26 22.85
C PHE A 218 7.45 -14.87 24.25
N SER A 219 8.11 -15.39 25.29
CA SER A 219 7.68 -15.24 26.68
C SER A 219 7.51 -13.78 27.13
N GLU A 220 8.34 -12.87 26.63
CA GLU A 220 8.29 -11.43 26.92
C GLU A 220 7.04 -10.73 26.37
N LEU A 221 6.43 -11.26 25.30
CA LEU A 221 5.21 -10.71 24.72
C LEU A 221 3.95 -11.11 25.51
N GLY A 222 4.08 -12.11 26.39
CA GLY A 222 3.01 -12.58 27.26
C GLY A 222 2.38 -13.90 26.80
N ARG A 223 1.42 -14.37 27.61
CA ARG A 223 0.87 -15.74 27.53
C ARG A 223 0.13 -16.09 26.23
N ASP A 224 -0.33 -15.08 25.49
CA ASP A 224 -1.13 -15.25 24.28
C ASP A 224 -0.26 -15.29 23.00
N TYR A 225 1.07 -15.30 23.14
CA TYR A 225 2.03 -15.39 22.03
C TYR A 225 2.81 -16.73 22.01
N PRO A 226 3.24 -17.18 20.81
CA PRO A 226 2.83 -16.68 19.50
C PRO A 226 1.35 -17.02 19.20
N PRO A 227 0.69 -16.29 18.28
CA PRO A 227 -0.75 -16.45 18.03
C PRO A 227 -1.11 -17.74 17.25
N ASN A 228 -0.13 -18.50 16.74
CA ASN A 228 -0.30 -19.76 16.02
C ASN A 228 -1.26 -19.64 14.82
N ARG A 229 -1.12 -18.53 14.09
CA ARG A 229 -1.86 -18.24 12.86
C ARG A 229 -1.00 -17.40 11.92
N GLY A 230 -1.33 -17.41 10.63
CA GLY A 230 -0.75 -16.49 9.66
C GLY A 230 -0.83 -15.02 10.09
N PHE A 231 0.11 -14.22 9.58
CA PHE A 231 0.11 -12.77 9.74
C PHE A 231 -1.14 -12.17 9.08
N ARG A 232 -1.80 -11.26 9.80
CA ARG A 232 -2.97 -10.47 9.35
C ARG A 232 -2.55 -9.12 8.80
N THR A 233 -1.44 -8.59 9.27
CA THR A 233 -0.81 -7.39 8.73
C THR A 233 0.70 -7.61 8.66
N ILE A 234 1.38 -6.86 7.79
CA ILE A 234 2.84 -7.02 7.67
C ILE A 234 3.55 -6.49 8.93
N GLU A 235 2.94 -5.52 9.61
CA GLU A 235 3.47 -4.88 10.81
C GLU A 235 3.54 -5.83 12.01
N GLU A 236 2.75 -6.91 12.04
CA GLU A 236 2.85 -7.95 13.07
C GLU A 236 4.25 -8.59 13.12
N ILE A 237 5.01 -8.56 12.03
CA ILE A 237 6.40 -9.05 11.98
C ILE A 237 7.31 -8.29 12.96
N ARG A 238 7.00 -7.02 13.26
CA ARG A 238 7.75 -6.22 14.26
C ARG A 238 7.69 -6.81 15.66
N LEU A 239 6.70 -7.67 15.95
CA LEU A 239 6.55 -8.35 17.23
C LEU A 239 7.33 -9.66 17.30
N VAL A 240 7.97 -10.10 16.20
CA VAL A 240 8.75 -11.33 16.19
C VAL A 240 10.05 -11.12 16.99
N PRO A 241 10.36 -11.99 17.98
CA PRO A 241 11.59 -11.89 18.76
C PRO A 241 12.84 -11.86 17.88
N GLY A 242 13.71 -10.87 18.11
CA GLY A 242 14.90 -10.62 17.32
C GLY A 242 14.70 -9.68 16.13
N MET A 243 13.45 -9.27 15.82
CA MET A 243 13.18 -8.28 14.77
C MET A 243 13.45 -6.86 15.29
N THR A 244 14.35 -6.14 14.63
CA THR A 244 14.57 -4.69 14.87
C THR A 244 13.84 -3.85 13.83
N GLU A 245 13.67 -2.56 14.10
CA GLU A 245 13.11 -1.60 13.13
C GLU A 245 13.90 -1.58 11.80
N GLU A 246 15.22 -1.68 11.88
CA GLU A 246 16.09 -1.71 10.70
C GLU A 246 15.92 -2.98 9.89
N LEU A 247 15.88 -4.15 10.54
CA LEU A 247 15.62 -5.43 9.86
C LEU A 247 14.22 -5.48 9.24
N PHE A 248 13.22 -4.91 9.92
CA PHE A 248 11.88 -4.78 9.36
C PHE A 248 11.88 -3.87 8.14
N ASN A 249 12.53 -2.71 8.20
CA ASN A 249 12.61 -1.78 7.08
C ASN A 249 13.40 -2.36 5.89
N LEU A 250 14.37 -3.23 6.14
CA LEU A 250 15.07 -4.02 5.12
C LEU A 250 14.13 -5.01 4.42
N LEU A 251 13.33 -5.76 5.18
CA LEU A 251 12.45 -6.78 4.60
C LEU A 251 11.19 -6.21 3.95
N SER A 252 10.52 -5.26 4.61
CA SER A 252 9.16 -4.81 4.31
C SER A 252 8.86 -4.42 2.85
N PRO A 253 9.80 -3.86 2.06
CA PRO A 253 9.54 -3.56 0.65
C PRO A 253 9.44 -4.82 -0.23
N HIS A 254 10.07 -5.92 0.19
CA HIS A 254 10.28 -7.14 -0.60
C HIS A 254 9.36 -8.29 -0.18
N ILE A 255 8.69 -8.15 0.96
CA ILE A 255 7.79 -9.17 1.52
C ILE A 255 6.33 -8.76 1.45
N THR A 256 5.43 -9.74 1.57
CA THR A 256 3.98 -9.55 1.64
C THR A 256 3.34 -10.67 2.46
N ILE A 257 2.04 -10.54 2.75
CA ILE A 257 1.16 -11.62 3.23
C ILE A 257 0.11 -12.01 2.19
N TYR A 258 0.22 -11.44 0.98
CA TYR A 258 -0.72 -11.54 -0.13
C TYR A 258 -0.03 -12.01 -1.42
N GLY A 259 1.01 -12.82 -1.33
CA GLY A 259 1.80 -13.23 -2.49
C GLY A 259 1.07 -14.26 -3.34
N MET A 260 1.58 -14.49 -4.55
CA MET A 260 0.97 -15.43 -5.49
C MET A 260 1.54 -16.86 -5.44
N LYS A 261 2.36 -17.17 -4.42
CA LYS A 261 3.04 -18.47 -4.25
C LYS A 261 4.04 -18.80 -5.39
N ALA A 262 4.43 -17.76 -6.11
CA ALA A 262 5.39 -17.76 -7.19
C ALA A 262 5.95 -16.34 -7.36
N ILE A 263 7.15 -16.22 -7.92
CA ILE A 263 7.75 -14.93 -8.24
C ILE A 263 7.58 -14.66 -9.73
N ASN A 264 7.07 -13.48 -10.11
CA ASN A 264 7.08 -13.07 -11.51
C ASN A 264 8.37 -12.32 -11.84
N PRO A 265 9.28 -12.90 -12.65
CA PRO A 265 10.53 -12.24 -12.99
C PRO A 265 10.34 -10.99 -13.86
N ASN A 266 9.14 -10.74 -14.41
CA ASN A 266 8.85 -9.54 -15.20
C ASN A 266 8.52 -8.30 -14.34
N THR A 267 8.20 -8.49 -13.06
CA THR A 267 7.74 -7.40 -12.18
C THR A 267 8.41 -7.39 -10.81
N ALA A 268 9.00 -8.50 -10.36
CA ALA A 268 9.78 -8.57 -9.13
C ALA A 268 10.89 -7.50 -9.10
N THR A 269 11.17 -6.97 -7.90
CA THR A 269 12.24 -5.99 -7.68
C THR A 269 13.61 -6.66 -7.80
N LYS A 270 14.67 -5.85 -7.94
CA LYS A 270 16.05 -6.35 -8.02
C LYS A 270 16.38 -7.23 -6.82
N GLU A 271 15.99 -6.81 -5.63
CA GLU A 271 16.30 -7.48 -4.37
C GLU A 271 15.53 -8.80 -4.23
N VAL A 272 14.26 -8.85 -4.66
CA VAL A 272 13.50 -10.11 -4.70
C VAL A 272 14.14 -11.09 -5.68
N LEU A 273 14.56 -10.64 -6.87
CA LEU A 273 15.27 -11.49 -7.82
C LEU A 273 16.62 -11.96 -7.28
N LYS A 274 17.35 -11.09 -6.59
CA LYS A 274 18.62 -11.42 -5.95
C LYS A 274 18.43 -12.45 -4.84
N SER A 275 17.33 -12.40 -4.10
CA SER A 275 17.02 -13.38 -3.04
C SER A 275 16.73 -14.81 -3.53
N LEU A 276 16.54 -15.03 -4.83
CA LEU A 276 16.16 -16.35 -5.35
C LEU A 276 17.24 -17.42 -5.14
N ASP A 277 18.52 -17.00 -5.08
CA ASP A 277 19.66 -17.90 -4.89
C ASP A 277 20.83 -17.13 -4.27
N SER A 278 21.63 -17.79 -3.43
CA SER A 278 22.81 -17.16 -2.82
C SER A 278 23.92 -16.89 -3.83
N GLY A 279 23.98 -17.62 -4.94
CA GLY A 279 24.92 -17.37 -6.04
C GLY A 279 24.50 -16.25 -6.99
N MET A 280 23.37 -15.58 -6.73
CA MET A 280 22.83 -14.52 -7.58
C MET A 280 23.63 -13.22 -7.42
N THR A 281 24.16 -12.71 -8.53
CA THR A 281 24.97 -11.48 -8.56
C THR A 281 24.16 -10.28 -9.06
N ASP A 282 24.62 -9.06 -8.75
CA ASP A 282 23.98 -7.85 -9.30
C ASP A 282 24.04 -7.83 -10.82
N ALA A 283 25.14 -8.28 -11.42
CA ALA A 283 25.30 -8.39 -12.86
C ALA A 283 24.26 -9.34 -13.49
N ALA A 284 24.03 -10.50 -12.87
CA ALA A 284 23.02 -11.46 -13.36
C ALA A 284 21.61 -10.88 -13.29
N VAL A 285 21.25 -10.22 -12.17
CA VAL A 285 19.93 -9.61 -12.02
C VAL A 285 19.76 -8.42 -12.97
N ASP A 286 20.79 -7.59 -13.13
CA ASP A 286 20.75 -6.45 -14.06
C ASP A 286 20.62 -6.93 -15.51
N ALA A 287 21.26 -8.04 -15.89
CA ALA A 287 21.06 -8.68 -17.18
C ALA A 287 19.62 -9.17 -17.39
N ALA A 288 19.01 -9.77 -16.37
CA ALA A 288 17.60 -10.19 -16.43
C ALA A 288 16.63 -9.00 -16.50
N ILE A 289 16.90 -7.91 -15.77
CA ILE A 289 16.11 -6.67 -15.82
C ILE A 289 16.25 -6.02 -17.20
N ALA A 290 17.46 -5.98 -17.75
CA ALA A 290 17.71 -5.47 -19.10
C ALA A 290 16.98 -6.30 -20.15
N PHE A 291 17.00 -7.63 -20.01
CA PHE A 291 16.28 -8.55 -20.90
C PHE A 291 14.77 -8.25 -20.93
N ARG A 292 14.11 -8.17 -19.76
CA ARG A 292 12.64 -7.93 -19.71
C ARG A 292 12.23 -6.52 -20.12
N SER A 293 13.17 -5.57 -20.11
CA SER A 293 12.92 -4.16 -20.47
C SER A 293 13.20 -3.87 -21.95
N ASP A 294 13.81 -4.81 -22.66
CA ASP A 294 14.18 -4.70 -24.07
C ASP A 294 12.94 -4.91 -24.96
N PRO A 295 12.53 -3.92 -25.77
CA PRO A 295 11.36 -4.04 -26.65
C PRO A 295 11.47 -5.15 -27.71
N GLU A 296 12.68 -5.54 -28.11
CA GLU A 296 12.90 -6.57 -29.14
C GLU A 296 12.85 -7.99 -28.56
N LYS A 297 13.28 -8.17 -27.30
CA LYS A 297 13.26 -9.47 -26.61
C LYS A 297 11.93 -9.71 -25.89
N GLY A 298 11.37 -8.65 -25.31
CA GLY A 298 10.14 -8.67 -24.56
C GLY A 298 10.27 -9.33 -23.18
N PRO A 299 9.15 -9.43 -22.44
CA PRO A 299 9.13 -10.06 -21.13
C PRO A 299 9.48 -11.54 -21.22
N PHE A 300 9.93 -12.12 -20.11
CA PHE A 300 10.00 -13.58 -19.95
C PHE A 300 8.60 -14.18 -20.18
N LYS A 301 8.54 -15.33 -20.86
CA LYS A 301 7.30 -16.01 -21.25
C LYS A 301 7.34 -17.48 -20.84
N GLY A 302 6.18 -18.07 -20.67
CA GLY A 302 6.02 -19.51 -20.47
C GLY A 302 5.34 -19.85 -19.15
N GLU A 303 4.70 -21.02 -19.15
CA GLU A 303 4.03 -21.58 -17.99
C GLU A 303 4.94 -22.60 -17.28
N GLY A 304 4.88 -22.63 -15.95
CA GLY A 304 5.62 -23.59 -15.13
C GLY A 304 7.13 -23.55 -15.38
N ASP A 305 7.72 -24.73 -15.65
CA ASP A 305 9.17 -24.89 -15.75
C ASP A 305 9.78 -24.12 -16.93
N ALA A 306 9.00 -23.77 -17.96
CA ALA A 306 9.49 -22.98 -19.09
C ALA A 306 9.89 -21.56 -18.66
N CYS A 307 9.16 -20.96 -17.72
CA CYS A 307 9.43 -19.63 -17.21
C CYS A 307 10.77 -19.57 -16.47
N ILE A 308 10.95 -20.47 -15.50
CA ILE A 308 12.20 -20.53 -14.73
C ILE A 308 13.38 -20.87 -15.62
N ASN A 309 13.24 -21.78 -16.59
CA ASN A 309 14.31 -22.12 -17.52
C ASN A 309 14.72 -20.91 -18.40
N ALA A 310 13.75 -20.12 -18.87
CA ALA A 310 14.03 -18.90 -19.63
C ALA A 310 14.77 -17.86 -18.78
N PHE A 311 14.35 -17.66 -17.53
CA PHE A 311 15.05 -16.75 -16.61
C PHE A 311 16.45 -17.26 -16.26
N LYS A 312 16.57 -18.55 -15.91
CA LYS A 312 17.82 -19.25 -15.60
C LYS A 312 18.86 -19.09 -16.71
N ALA A 313 18.43 -19.23 -17.96
CA ALA A 313 19.29 -19.10 -19.13
C ALA A 313 20.00 -17.74 -19.22
N ILE A 314 19.37 -16.67 -18.70
CA ILE A 314 19.95 -15.33 -18.67
C ILE A 314 20.90 -15.19 -17.48
N VAL A 315 20.45 -15.53 -16.27
CA VAL A 315 21.21 -15.26 -15.05
C VAL A 315 22.44 -16.15 -14.89
N GLN A 316 22.41 -17.38 -15.42
CA GLN A 316 23.53 -18.33 -15.26
C GLN A 316 24.81 -17.92 -16.01
N ASN A 317 24.76 -16.88 -16.84
CA ASN A 317 25.95 -16.32 -17.48
C ASN A 317 26.85 -15.59 -16.47
N ASP A 318 26.25 -14.96 -15.46
CA ASP A 318 26.93 -14.11 -14.47
C ASP A 318 26.73 -14.58 -13.03
N ALA A 319 26.00 -15.68 -12.81
CA ALA A 319 25.70 -16.27 -11.50
C ALA A 319 25.97 -17.78 -11.48
N ARG A 320 26.41 -18.29 -10.32
CA ARG A 320 26.57 -19.73 -10.07
C ARG A 320 25.43 -20.24 -9.21
N LEU A 321 24.34 -20.65 -9.85
CA LEU A 321 23.10 -21.04 -9.19
C LEU A 321 23.23 -22.39 -8.49
N THR A 322 22.58 -22.52 -7.33
CA THR A 322 22.44 -23.80 -6.63
C THR A 322 21.39 -24.70 -7.30
N PRO A 323 21.45 -26.04 -7.12
CA PRO A 323 20.40 -26.94 -7.63
C PRO A 323 19.00 -26.63 -7.10
N GLU A 324 18.90 -25.95 -5.96
CA GLU A 324 17.62 -25.55 -5.37
C GLU A 324 16.95 -24.39 -6.08
N PHE A 325 17.68 -23.65 -6.92
CA PHE A 325 17.10 -22.63 -7.77
C PHE A 325 15.91 -23.17 -8.56
N ASP A 326 16.05 -24.37 -9.14
CA ASP A 326 15.04 -25.03 -9.98
C ASP A 326 13.75 -25.38 -9.22
N LYS A 327 13.78 -25.35 -7.88
CA LYS A 327 12.59 -25.58 -7.05
C LYS A 327 11.75 -24.30 -6.88
N THR A 328 12.33 -23.12 -7.16
CA THR A 328 11.67 -21.84 -6.94
C THR A 328 10.55 -21.62 -7.96
N PRO A 329 9.30 -21.44 -7.53
CA PRO A 329 8.22 -21.26 -8.48
C PRO A 329 8.26 -19.88 -9.14
N MET A 330 8.20 -19.88 -10.45
CA MET A 330 8.10 -18.66 -11.24
C MET A 330 6.85 -18.64 -12.10
N LEU A 331 6.23 -17.47 -12.20
CA LEU A 331 5.09 -17.22 -13.07
C LEU A 331 5.39 -16.03 -13.97
N CYS A 332 5.77 -16.31 -15.22
CA CYS A 332 6.17 -15.30 -16.18
C CYS A 332 4.99 -14.57 -16.80
N ASP A 333 3.83 -15.22 -16.90
CA ASP A 333 2.72 -14.68 -17.68
C ASP A 333 2.19 -13.38 -17.09
N LYS A 334 1.56 -13.42 -15.92
CA LYS A 334 0.74 -12.29 -15.43
C LYS A 334 0.67 -12.18 -13.92
N VAL A 335 0.68 -10.93 -13.47
CA VAL A 335 0.40 -10.54 -12.09
C VAL A 335 -1.08 -10.82 -11.76
N ILE A 336 -1.32 -11.43 -10.62
CA ILE A 336 -2.68 -11.76 -10.14
C ILE A 336 -3.09 -10.99 -8.88
N ASN A 337 -2.12 -10.50 -8.10
CA ASN A 337 -2.35 -9.79 -6.86
C ASN A 337 -1.78 -8.38 -6.95
N PHE A 338 -2.57 -7.39 -6.54
CA PHE A 338 -2.26 -5.98 -6.72
C PHE A 338 -2.44 -5.20 -5.44
N ARG A 339 -1.56 -4.23 -5.21
CA ARG A 339 -1.70 -3.21 -4.19
C ARG A 339 -2.10 -1.90 -4.85
N ILE A 340 -3.19 -1.31 -4.38
CA ILE A 340 -3.66 0.00 -4.82
C ILE A 340 -3.37 1.01 -3.72
N LYS A 341 -2.76 2.12 -4.08
CA LYS A 341 -2.65 3.32 -3.23
C LYS A 341 -3.39 4.44 -3.91
N ALA A 342 -4.53 4.83 -3.34
CA ALA A 342 -5.41 5.85 -3.89
C ALA A 342 -5.48 7.05 -2.95
N THR A 343 -5.07 8.22 -3.43
CA THR A 343 -5.02 9.45 -2.62
C THR A 343 -5.98 10.49 -3.19
N GLY A 344 -6.90 10.98 -2.36
CA GLY A 344 -7.77 12.09 -2.66
C GLY A 344 -7.28 13.37 -1.98
N ILE A 345 -7.37 14.49 -2.68
CA ILE A 345 -6.84 15.78 -2.25
C ILE A 345 -7.92 16.83 -2.49
N TYR A 346 -8.28 17.55 -1.42
CA TYR A 346 -9.20 18.68 -1.49
C TYR A 346 -8.56 19.92 -0.88
N GLY A 347 -8.79 21.08 -1.52
CA GLY A 347 -8.15 22.34 -1.17
C GLY A 347 -6.86 22.58 -1.96
N SER A 348 -6.11 23.63 -1.59
CA SER A 348 -4.86 24.02 -2.25
C SER A 348 -3.84 24.55 -1.23
N GLY A 349 -2.56 24.49 -1.60
CA GLY A 349 -1.46 24.97 -0.75
C GLY A 349 -1.33 24.20 0.57
N SER A 350 -0.91 24.90 1.63
CA SER A 350 -0.68 24.32 2.96
C SER A 350 -1.95 23.88 3.70
N GLN A 351 -3.13 24.22 3.19
CA GLN A 351 -4.43 23.85 3.76
C GLN A 351 -5.07 22.65 3.04
N ALA A 352 -4.39 22.07 2.05
CA ALA A 352 -4.91 20.91 1.34
C ALA A 352 -5.01 19.70 2.29
N VAL A 353 -6.18 19.09 2.33
CA VAL A 353 -6.42 17.87 3.09
C VAL A 353 -6.26 16.68 2.16
N MET A 354 -5.43 15.73 2.57
CA MET A 354 -5.14 14.51 1.84
C MET A 354 -5.67 13.31 2.62
N LYS A 355 -6.32 12.39 1.91
CA LYS A 355 -6.73 11.08 2.45
C LYS A 355 -6.26 9.98 1.52
N THR A 356 -5.64 8.95 2.08
CA THR A 356 -5.09 7.83 1.31
C THR A 356 -5.75 6.53 1.72
N ILE A 357 -6.32 5.85 0.74
CA ILE A 357 -6.84 4.49 0.87
C ILE A 357 -5.80 3.55 0.30
N THR A 358 -5.40 2.55 1.08
CA THR A 358 -4.59 1.43 0.59
C THR A 358 -5.42 0.17 0.59
N ALA A 359 -5.42 -0.54 -0.53
CA ALA A 359 -6.19 -1.76 -0.68
C ALA A 359 -5.38 -2.84 -1.41
N VAL A 360 -5.63 -4.10 -1.06
CA VAL A 360 -5.01 -5.24 -1.75
C VAL A 360 -6.09 -6.10 -2.40
N VAL A 361 -5.90 -6.36 -3.68
CA VAL A 361 -6.75 -7.20 -4.52
C VAL A 361 -6.02 -8.51 -4.77
N ILE A 362 -6.68 -9.64 -4.51
CA ILE A 362 -6.10 -10.96 -4.75
C ILE A 362 -7.03 -11.89 -5.50
N ASP A 363 -6.45 -12.84 -6.24
CA ASP A 363 -7.16 -13.97 -6.84
C ASP A 363 -6.94 -15.24 -5.97
N LEU A 364 -7.79 -15.42 -4.97
CA LEU A 364 -7.71 -16.54 -4.02
C LEU A 364 -7.76 -17.91 -4.71
N ASN A 365 -8.54 -18.05 -5.78
CA ASN A 365 -8.70 -19.33 -6.48
C ASN A 365 -7.39 -19.73 -7.14
N LYS A 366 -6.72 -18.78 -7.81
CA LYS A 366 -5.41 -19.01 -8.41
C LYS A 366 -4.32 -19.27 -7.38
N SER A 367 -4.27 -18.49 -6.29
CA SER A 367 -3.30 -18.73 -5.21
C SER A 367 -3.49 -20.12 -4.58
N ALA A 368 -4.73 -20.55 -4.34
CA ALA A 368 -5.02 -21.88 -3.81
C ALA A 368 -4.65 -23.01 -4.81
N ALA A 369 -4.89 -22.79 -6.10
CA ALA A 369 -4.49 -23.73 -7.14
C ALA A 369 -2.97 -23.93 -7.21
N GLN A 370 -2.19 -22.86 -7.01
CA GLN A 370 -0.72 -22.95 -6.91
C GLN A 370 -0.30 -23.84 -5.75
N ILE A 371 -0.82 -23.60 -4.53
CA ILE A 371 -0.52 -24.43 -3.34
C ILE A 371 -0.84 -25.90 -3.60
N LYS A 372 -2.02 -26.19 -4.18
CA LYS A 372 -2.43 -27.55 -4.54
C LYS A 372 -1.42 -28.20 -5.49
N GLY A 373 -0.93 -27.46 -6.50
CA GLY A 373 0.09 -27.93 -7.44
C GLY A 373 1.36 -28.41 -6.74
N PHE A 374 1.84 -27.70 -5.71
CA PHE A 374 3.00 -28.15 -4.93
C PHE A 374 2.71 -29.42 -4.15
N LEU A 375 1.56 -29.48 -3.47
CA LEU A 375 1.18 -30.65 -2.69
C LEU A 375 1.07 -31.90 -3.55
N ASP A 376 0.57 -31.75 -4.78
CA ASP A 376 0.47 -32.86 -5.73
C ASP A 376 1.87 -33.30 -6.23
N LYS A 377 2.77 -32.36 -6.53
CA LYS A 377 4.18 -32.65 -6.88
C LYS A 377 4.94 -33.34 -5.73
N GLU A 378 4.77 -32.89 -4.49
CA GLU A 378 5.40 -33.49 -3.30
C GLU A 378 4.89 -34.92 -3.05
N LYS A 379 3.58 -35.15 -3.21
CA LYS A 379 3.00 -36.50 -3.11
C LYS A 379 3.53 -37.45 -4.18
N GLN A 380 3.67 -36.98 -5.42
CA GLN A 380 4.26 -37.76 -6.52
C GLN A 380 5.73 -38.11 -6.24
N ALA A 381 6.50 -37.17 -5.69
CA ALA A 381 7.89 -37.42 -5.29
C ALA A 381 8.00 -38.41 -4.11
N ALA A 382 7.04 -38.40 -3.18
CA ALA A 382 7.02 -39.30 -2.03
C ALA A 382 6.60 -40.74 -2.38
N ASN A 383 5.79 -40.92 -3.44
CA ASN A 383 5.33 -42.23 -3.92
C ASN A 383 5.51 -42.35 -5.45
N PRO A 384 6.71 -42.66 -5.96
CA PRO A 384 6.93 -42.88 -7.38
C PRO A 384 6.23 -44.17 -7.82
N THR A 385 5.03 -44.06 -8.39
CA THR A 385 4.37 -45.20 -9.03
C THR A 385 5.01 -45.42 -10.42
N PRO A 386 5.26 -46.68 -10.87
CA PRO A 386 5.78 -46.91 -12.22
C PRO A 386 4.80 -46.36 -13.26
N PRO A 387 5.28 -45.88 -14.42
CA PRO A 387 4.41 -45.29 -15.43
C PRO A 387 3.40 -46.33 -15.91
N ALA A 388 2.13 -46.14 -15.57
CA ALA A 388 1.05 -46.87 -16.20
C ALA A 388 1.00 -46.44 -17.67
N THR A 389 1.36 -47.35 -18.58
CA THR A 389 1.07 -47.22 -20.01
C THR A 389 -0.44 -47.04 -20.17
N THR A 390 -0.84 -45.79 -20.39
CA THR A 390 -2.20 -45.44 -20.79
C THR A 390 -2.12 -45.06 -22.27
N PRO A 391 -2.97 -45.61 -23.17
CA PRO A 391 -2.85 -45.33 -24.59
C PRO A 391 -3.01 -43.84 -24.87
N ALA A 392 -2.23 -43.33 -25.82
CA ALA A 392 -2.33 -41.98 -26.35
C ALA A 392 -3.74 -41.70 -26.88
N GLY A 393 -4.60 -41.17 -26.01
CA GLY A 393 -5.89 -40.60 -26.32
C GLY A 393 -5.85 -39.14 -25.90
N GLN A 394 -6.05 -38.25 -26.88
CA GLN A 394 -6.08 -36.80 -26.76
C GLN A 394 -6.67 -36.29 -25.43
N GLN A 395 -5.81 -35.86 -24.51
CA GLN A 395 -6.16 -34.81 -23.56
C GLN A 395 -5.52 -33.52 -24.05
N SER A 396 -6.15 -32.92 -25.05
CA SER A 396 -6.14 -31.47 -25.14
C SER A 396 -6.82 -30.95 -23.88
N SER A 397 -6.03 -30.58 -22.87
CA SER A 397 -6.49 -29.73 -21.78
C SER A 397 -6.78 -28.36 -22.38
N ALA A 398 -7.94 -28.22 -23.01
CA ALA A 398 -8.54 -26.92 -23.16
C ALA A 398 -8.76 -26.41 -21.73
N ALA A 399 -7.87 -25.52 -21.28
CA ALA A 399 -8.04 -24.80 -20.04
C ALA A 399 -9.43 -24.14 -20.09
N ASN A 400 -10.39 -24.72 -19.36
CA ASN A 400 -11.67 -24.08 -19.12
C ASN A 400 -11.35 -22.79 -18.37
N GLN A 401 -11.23 -21.68 -19.10
CA GLN A 401 -10.98 -20.37 -18.53
C GLN A 401 -12.15 -20.05 -17.61
N GLU A 402 -11.93 -20.20 -16.31
CA GLU A 402 -12.92 -19.86 -15.29
C GLU A 402 -13.42 -18.44 -15.55
N ALA A 403 -14.73 -18.25 -15.71
CA ALA A 403 -15.30 -16.94 -16.02
C ALA A 403 -14.93 -15.94 -14.92
N LEU A 404 -14.53 -14.72 -15.28
CA LEU A 404 -14.26 -13.70 -14.26
C LEU A 404 -15.54 -13.45 -13.44
N PRO A 405 -15.43 -13.33 -12.11
CA PRO A 405 -16.58 -13.03 -11.27
C PRO A 405 -17.25 -11.72 -11.71
N LYS A 406 -18.58 -11.68 -11.61
CA LYS A 406 -19.35 -10.45 -11.84
C LYS A 406 -19.07 -9.47 -10.68
N GLY A 407 -18.94 -8.18 -11.00
CA GLY A 407 -18.61 -7.13 -10.01
C GLY A 407 -17.12 -6.74 -9.98
N PRO A 408 -16.72 -5.84 -9.06
CA PRO A 408 -15.33 -5.42 -8.91
C PRO A 408 -14.43 -6.58 -8.42
N PRO A 409 -13.11 -6.52 -8.67
CA PRO A 409 -12.16 -7.47 -8.10
C PRO A 409 -12.27 -7.53 -6.57
N ARG A 410 -12.00 -8.70 -5.99
CA ARG A 410 -12.11 -8.92 -4.55
C ARG A 410 -10.99 -8.21 -3.80
N VAL A 411 -11.36 -7.24 -2.97
CA VAL A 411 -10.47 -6.59 -2.01
C VAL A 411 -10.42 -7.41 -0.73
N VAL A 412 -9.22 -7.73 -0.24
CA VAL A 412 -9.01 -8.51 1.00
C VAL A 412 -8.35 -7.71 2.12
N TYR A 413 -7.83 -6.54 1.79
CA TYR A 413 -7.26 -5.59 2.74
C TYR A 413 -7.70 -4.18 2.37
N TRP A 414 -8.04 -3.39 3.38
CA TRP A 414 -8.44 -2.00 3.23
C TRP A 414 -7.99 -1.22 4.46
N THR A 415 -7.26 -0.14 4.25
CA THR A 415 -6.91 0.82 5.30
C THR A 415 -7.07 2.25 4.78
N GLU A 416 -7.40 3.15 5.70
CA GLU A 416 -7.69 4.56 5.46
C GLU A 416 -6.76 5.40 6.35
N ASN A 417 -5.87 6.15 5.72
CA ASN A 417 -4.91 7.04 6.39
C ASN A 417 -5.24 8.51 6.08
#